data_AF-A0A498QYE5-F1
#
_entry.id   AF-A0A498QYE5-F1
#
_cell.length_a   1.000
_cell.length_b   1.000
_cell.length_c   1.000
_cell.angle_alpha   90.00
_cell.angle_beta   90.00
_cell.angle_gamma   90.00
#
_symmetry.space_group_name_H-M   'P 1'
#
loop_
_entity.id
_entity.type
_entity.pdbx_description
1 polymer ?
#
loop_
_entity_poly.entity_id
_entity_poly.type
_entity_poly.pdbx_seq_one_letter_code
_entity_poly.pdbx_strand_id
1 'polypeptide(L)'
;MYFAGVDLAWGPRNPTGVAVLDGDGVLVHVGAVRDDAAVLAALQPFTTGSCRVAFDAPLVVTNPSGQRPAETALNRDFRAFEAGAHPANTGKPEFADGPRAARLAGALDLNMDPFSAAARRAIEVYPHAATVALFRLSRTLKYKAKPGRGVEGLKSELLRLMDGIEALEQTPTPLRVTGHGDWLTLRRQVQAAGRKCDLRRAEDPIDAVVCAYVALYAERRPSGITVYGDFATGYIVTPTLPAALHPDRPLVDRRKHLDEIDHGCQRGAARVAPLDQRGDHRTVDRADQGAHQFDAHGPAGSLDRLGNRLGTLA
;
A
#
# COMPACT_ATOMS: atom_id res chain seq x y z
N MET A 1 8.02 -15.18 -10.62
CA MET A 1 7.80 -13.90 -9.89
C MET A 1 7.11 -14.24 -8.58
N TYR A 2 7.46 -13.56 -7.49
CA TYR A 2 6.80 -13.72 -6.20
C TYR A 2 5.98 -12.48 -5.83
N PHE A 3 4.90 -12.69 -5.09
CA PHE A 3 4.02 -11.64 -4.61
C PHE A 3 4.01 -11.69 -3.08
N ALA A 4 4.62 -10.70 -2.44
CA ALA A 4 4.76 -10.66 -0.99
C ALA A 4 3.79 -9.65 -0.38
N GLY A 5 3.38 -9.91 0.84
CA GLY A 5 2.49 -9.07 1.63
C GLY A 5 3.02 -8.88 3.03
N VAL A 6 2.87 -7.66 3.56
CA VAL A 6 3.39 -7.26 4.86
C VAL A 6 2.32 -6.44 5.59
N ASP A 7 1.68 -7.03 6.62
CA ASP A 7 0.91 -6.25 7.59
C ASP A 7 1.91 -5.57 8.53
N LEU A 8 2.19 -4.31 8.24
CA LEU A 8 3.31 -3.58 8.80
C LEU A 8 2.83 -2.62 9.89
N ALA A 9 2.83 -3.07 11.13
CA ALA A 9 2.61 -2.19 12.28
C ALA A 9 3.55 -0.97 12.22
N TRP A 10 3.00 0.25 12.30
CA TRP A 10 3.77 1.47 12.04
C TRP A 10 4.93 1.69 13.04
N GLY A 11 4.80 1.18 14.27
CA GLY A 11 5.82 1.26 15.33
C GLY A 11 6.67 -0.02 15.47
N PRO A 12 7.98 0.07 15.74
CA PRO A 12 8.97 -1.01 15.57
C PRO A 12 9.02 -2.06 16.70
N ARG A 13 7.97 -2.18 17.52
CA ARG A 13 7.90 -3.14 18.65
C ARG A 13 6.73 -4.12 18.57
N ASN A 14 5.80 -3.87 17.66
CA ASN A 14 4.66 -4.74 17.42
C ASN A 14 5.06 -5.85 16.43
N PRO A 15 4.37 -7.01 16.44
CA PRO A 15 4.53 -7.99 15.38
C PRO A 15 4.25 -7.38 14.00
N THR A 16 4.74 -8.05 12.97
CA THR A 16 4.54 -7.71 11.56
C THR A 16 4.26 -9.01 10.84
N GLY A 17 3.10 -9.10 10.18
CA GLY A 17 2.77 -10.25 9.36
C GLY A 17 3.59 -10.23 8.08
N VAL A 18 4.10 -11.38 7.65
CA VAL A 18 4.72 -11.56 6.34
C VAL A 18 4.11 -12.78 5.67
N ALA A 19 3.72 -12.66 4.41
CA ALA A 19 3.25 -13.77 3.58
C ALA A 19 3.79 -13.64 2.16
N VAL A 20 3.98 -14.76 1.46
CA VAL A 20 4.44 -14.79 0.06
C VAL A 20 3.67 -15.82 -0.75
N LEU A 21 3.20 -15.38 -1.91
CA LEU A 21 2.60 -16.21 -2.96
C LEU A 21 3.61 -16.39 -4.10
N ASP A 22 3.58 -17.56 -4.74
CA ASP A 22 4.33 -17.82 -5.97
C ASP A 22 3.64 -17.26 -7.23
N GLY A 23 4.18 -17.61 -8.40
CA GLY A 23 3.65 -17.16 -9.69
C GLY A 23 2.22 -17.64 -9.99
N ASP A 24 1.78 -18.73 -9.37
CA ASP A 24 0.48 -19.39 -9.60
C ASP A 24 -0.56 -19.11 -8.50
N GLY A 25 -0.17 -18.33 -7.49
CA GLY A 25 -1.01 -17.95 -6.35
C GLY A 25 -1.00 -18.95 -5.21
N VAL A 26 -0.03 -19.88 -5.16
CA VAL A 26 0.17 -20.79 -4.04
C VAL A 26 0.91 -20.07 -2.93
N LEU A 27 0.43 -20.20 -1.69
CA LEU A 27 1.11 -19.69 -0.51
C LEU A 27 2.37 -20.52 -0.23
N VAL A 28 3.54 -19.87 -0.25
CA VAL A 28 4.86 -20.49 -0.03
C VAL A 28 5.57 -20.01 1.24
N HIS A 29 5.03 -18.98 1.90
CA HIS A 29 5.48 -18.52 3.21
C HIS A 29 4.34 -17.78 3.92
N VAL A 30 4.17 -17.98 5.23
CA VAL A 30 3.35 -17.12 6.11
C VAL A 30 3.90 -17.15 7.54
N GLY A 31 3.96 -16.00 8.21
CA GLY A 31 4.44 -15.92 9.58
C GLY A 31 4.33 -14.52 10.21
N ALA A 32 4.77 -14.41 11.47
CA ALA A 32 4.90 -13.15 12.19
C ALA A 32 6.35 -12.93 12.62
N VAL A 33 6.90 -11.75 12.32
CA VAL A 33 8.23 -11.29 12.75
C VAL A 33 8.10 -10.04 13.65
N ARG A 34 9.20 -9.57 14.24
CA ARG A 34 9.17 -8.53 15.30
C ARG A 34 9.87 -7.22 14.98
N ASP A 35 10.77 -7.21 14.01
CA ASP A 35 11.68 -6.11 13.71
C ASP A 35 12.02 -6.07 12.22
N ASP A 36 12.60 -4.96 11.77
CA ASP A 36 12.86 -4.71 10.34
C ASP A 36 13.88 -5.71 9.75
N ALA A 37 14.87 -6.15 10.53
CA ALA A 37 15.85 -7.14 10.06
C ALA A 37 15.20 -8.51 9.82
N ALA A 38 14.30 -8.93 10.71
CA ALA A 38 13.52 -10.16 10.53
C ALA A 38 12.51 -10.07 9.37
N VAL A 39 11.92 -8.89 9.10
CA VAL A 39 11.10 -8.66 7.89
C VAL A 39 11.95 -8.81 6.61
N LEU A 40 13.11 -8.17 6.57
CA LEU A 40 14.02 -8.25 5.43
C LEU A 40 14.50 -9.68 5.19
N ALA A 41 14.88 -10.40 6.26
CA ALA A 41 15.32 -11.80 6.17
C ALA A 41 14.20 -12.75 5.67
N ALA A 42 12.95 -12.52 6.07
CA ALA A 42 11.80 -13.30 5.57
C ALA A 42 11.49 -13.02 4.09
N LEU A 43 11.69 -11.78 3.63
CA LEU A 43 11.44 -11.37 2.24
C LEU A 43 12.62 -11.68 1.28
N GLN A 44 13.85 -11.76 1.79
CA GLN A 44 15.07 -11.89 0.97
C GLN A 44 15.01 -13.06 -0.04
N PRO A 45 14.60 -14.30 0.31
CA PRO A 45 14.59 -15.42 -0.64
C PRO A 45 13.71 -15.18 -1.87
N PHE A 46 12.65 -14.38 -1.71
CA PHE A 46 11.60 -14.15 -2.70
C PHE A 46 11.76 -12.84 -3.47
N THR A 47 12.73 -12.01 -3.10
CA THR A 47 12.96 -10.66 -3.66
C THR A 47 14.28 -10.52 -4.41
N THR A 48 15.03 -11.60 -4.60
CA THR A 48 16.23 -11.67 -5.45
C THR A 48 15.93 -11.48 -6.94
N GLY A 49 14.88 -12.12 -7.43
CA GLY A 49 14.35 -11.96 -8.79
C GLY A 49 13.14 -11.04 -8.86
N SER A 50 12.37 -11.10 -9.95
CA SER A 50 11.17 -10.28 -10.14
C SER A 50 10.14 -10.53 -9.03
N CYS A 51 9.69 -9.44 -8.40
CA CYS A 51 8.80 -9.47 -7.23
C CYS A 51 7.90 -8.23 -7.16
N ARG A 52 6.78 -8.35 -6.44
CA ARG A 52 5.94 -7.22 -6.03
C ARG A 52 5.57 -7.38 -4.55
N VAL A 53 5.93 -6.39 -3.73
CA VAL A 53 5.71 -6.40 -2.28
C VAL A 53 4.62 -5.39 -1.92
N ALA A 54 3.56 -5.83 -1.25
CA ALA A 54 2.47 -5.00 -0.77
C ALA A 54 2.58 -4.76 0.75
N PHE A 55 2.53 -3.50 1.17
CA PHE A 55 2.60 -3.10 2.58
C PHE A 55 1.28 -2.48 3.05
N ASP A 56 0.71 -2.96 4.17
CA ASP A 56 -0.39 -2.26 4.90
C ASP A 56 0.17 -1.11 5.77
N ALA A 57 0.94 -0.23 5.14
CA ALA A 57 1.50 0.97 5.77
C ALA A 57 1.93 1.99 4.70
N PRO A 58 1.90 3.30 5.05
CA PRO A 58 2.31 4.34 4.13
C PRO A 58 3.70 4.15 3.50
N LEU A 59 3.79 4.27 2.18
CA LEU A 59 5.06 4.37 1.44
C LEU A 59 5.52 5.83 1.26
N VAL A 60 4.60 6.78 1.10
CA VAL A 60 4.91 8.21 0.95
C VAL A 60 3.99 9.03 1.85
N VAL A 61 4.59 9.86 2.70
CA VAL A 61 3.90 10.78 3.62
C VAL A 61 4.63 12.11 3.62
N THR A 62 3.98 13.15 3.08
CA THR A 62 4.59 14.48 2.86
C THR A 62 3.78 15.63 3.48
N ASN A 63 2.52 15.38 3.84
CA ASN A 63 1.62 16.34 4.48
C ASN A 63 1.94 16.51 5.99
N PRO A 64 1.95 17.74 6.54
CA PRO A 64 2.26 17.97 7.95
C PRO A 64 1.15 17.53 8.91
N SER A 65 -0.10 17.53 8.46
CA SER A 65 -1.28 17.15 9.25
C SER A 65 -2.40 16.61 8.35
N GLY A 66 -3.51 16.16 8.95
CA GLY A 66 -4.69 15.71 8.22
C GLY A 66 -4.50 14.36 7.49
N GLN A 67 -5.34 14.15 6.48
CA GLN A 67 -5.29 13.00 5.56
C GLN A 67 -4.47 13.36 4.31
N ARG A 68 -3.77 12.40 3.71
CA ARG A 68 -3.25 12.56 2.33
C ARG A 68 -4.42 12.62 1.33
N PRO A 69 -4.19 13.06 0.08
CA PRO A 69 -5.15 12.90 -1.01
C PRO A 69 -5.61 11.44 -1.18
N ALA A 70 -4.72 10.47 -0.94
CA ALA A 70 -5.00 9.03 -0.93
C ALA A 70 -6.11 8.62 0.03
N GLU A 71 -5.94 8.80 1.36
CA GLU A 71 -7.00 8.51 2.32
C GLU A 71 -8.28 9.28 1.99
N THR A 72 -8.18 10.54 1.59
CA THR A 72 -9.36 11.38 1.29
C THR A 72 -10.20 10.79 0.16
N ALA A 73 -9.54 10.36 -0.93
CA ALA A 73 -10.20 9.76 -2.08
C ALA A 73 -10.71 8.33 -1.79
N LEU A 74 -9.94 7.51 -1.06
CA LEU A 74 -10.38 6.17 -0.63
C LEU A 74 -11.57 6.27 0.35
N ASN A 75 -11.53 7.21 1.29
CA ASN A 75 -12.57 7.41 2.31
C ASN A 75 -13.89 7.88 1.71
N ARG A 76 -13.87 8.64 0.61
CA ARG A 76 -15.10 8.98 -0.13
C ARG A 76 -15.89 7.71 -0.50
N ASP A 77 -15.19 6.69 -0.98
CA ASP A 77 -15.80 5.49 -1.55
C ASP A 77 -16.02 4.41 -0.46
N PHE A 78 -15.02 4.17 0.40
CA PHE A 78 -15.03 3.07 1.38
C PHE A 78 -15.60 3.41 2.77
N ARG A 79 -15.81 4.68 3.15
CA ARG A 79 -16.34 5.03 4.49
C ARG A 79 -17.71 4.43 4.78
N ALA A 80 -18.56 4.27 3.76
CA ALA A 80 -19.90 3.73 3.90
C ALA A 80 -19.91 2.22 4.20
N PHE A 81 -18.82 1.53 3.88
CA PHE A 81 -18.55 0.15 4.25
C PHE A 81 -17.80 0.05 5.60
N GLU A 82 -17.67 1.16 6.33
CA GLU A 82 -16.85 1.29 7.55
C GLU A 82 -15.36 0.94 7.33
N ALA A 83 -14.89 0.99 6.08
CA ALA A 83 -13.55 0.57 5.63
C ALA A 83 -12.66 1.79 5.30
N GLY A 84 -12.80 2.88 6.05
CA GLY A 84 -12.03 4.10 5.83
C GLY A 84 -10.61 4.01 6.40
N ALA A 85 -9.62 4.44 5.62
CA ALA A 85 -8.22 4.52 6.03
C ALA A 85 -7.98 5.64 7.06
N HIS A 86 -7.07 5.38 8.00
CA HIS A 86 -6.66 6.34 9.03
C HIS A 86 -5.63 7.35 8.49
N PRO A 87 -5.65 8.62 8.93
CA PRO A 87 -4.79 9.66 8.37
C PRO A 87 -3.30 9.39 8.60
N ALA A 88 -2.49 9.51 7.55
CA ALA A 88 -1.04 9.59 7.61
C ALA A 88 -0.59 11.06 7.44
N ASN A 89 0.40 11.51 8.24
CA ASN A 89 0.99 12.84 8.18
C ASN A 89 2.29 12.89 9.01
N THR A 90 3.23 13.78 8.67
CA THR A 90 4.54 13.87 9.35
C THR A 90 4.47 14.44 10.77
N GLY A 91 3.35 15.01 11.19
CA GLY A 91 3.07 15.39 12.59
C GLY A 91 2.87 14.20 13.53
N LYS A 92 2.84 12.96 13.02
CA LYS A 92 2.76 11.72 13.81
C LYS A 92 4.17 11.16 14.09
N PRO A 93 4.52 10.80 15.34
CA PRO A 93 5.83 10.23 15.69
C PRO A 93 6.24 9.00 14.86
N GLU A 94 5.27 8.19 14.40
CA GLU A 94 5.50 7.00 13.59
C GLU A 94 6.11 7.31 12.19
N PHE A 95 6.08 8.57 11.75
CA PHE A 95 6.61 9.04 10.46
C PHE A 95 7.75 10.07 10.59
N ALA A 96 8.29 10.28 11.79
CA ALA A 96 9.38 11.24 12.03
C ALA A 96 10.66 10.89 11.23
N ASP A 97 11.04 9.60 11.23
CA ASP A 97 12.15 9.07 10.43
C ASP A 97 11.70 8.63 9.01
N GLY A 98 10.63 9.26 8.50
CA GLY A 98 9.90 8.82 7.32
C GLY A 98 9.10 7.51 7.52
N PRO A 99 8.44 7.00 6.47
CA PRO A 99 7.58 5.82 6.61
C PRO A 99 8.34 4.50 6.71
N ARG A 100 7.92 3.62 7.64
CA ARG A 100 8.55 2.31 7.88
C ARG A 100 8.58 1.42 6.63
N ALA A 101 7.49 1.40 5.85
CA ALA A 101 7.42 0.64 4.60
C ALA A 101 8.39 1.17 3.54
N ALA A 102 8.59 2.49 3.45
CA ALA A 102 9.54 3.10 2.53
C ALA A 102 10.99 2.70 2.83
N ARG A 103 11.37 2.65 4.12
CA ARG A 103 12.70 2.18 4.54
C ARG A 103 12.92 0.71 4.19
N LEU A 104 11.91 -0.14 4.38
CA LEU A 104 11.96 -1.56 3.98
C LEU A 104 12.02 -1.74 2.46
N ALA A 105 11.24 -0.97 1.70
CA ALA A 105 11.27 -0.98 0.24
C ALA A 105 12.62 -0.51 -0.32
N GLY A 106 13.22 0.53 0.26
CA GLY A 106 14.56 1.00 -0.09
C GLY A 106 15.66 0.00 0.26
N ALA A 107 15.60 -0.64 1.44
CA ALA A 107 16.54 -1.70 1.84
C ALA A 107 16.46 -2.97 0.96
N LEU A 108 15.34 -3.18 0.28
CA LEU A 108 15.14 -4.25 -0.70
C LEU A 108 15.39 -3.79 -2.15
N ASP A 109 15.71 -2.51 -2.42
CA ASP A 109 15.80 -1.94 -3.78
C ASP A 109 14.52 -2.19 -4.61
N LEU A 110 13.37 -1.77 -4.08
CA LEU A 110 12.07 -1.88 -4.74
C LEU A 110 11.62 -0.53 -5.29
N ASN A 111 11.21 -0.49 -6.56
CA ASN A 111 10.60 0.70 -7.13
C ASN A 111 9.20 0.92 -6.52
N MET A 112 8.96 2.11 -5.94
CA MET A 112 7.74 2.46 -5.21
C MET A 112 6.68 3.20 -6.07
N ASP A 113 6.93 3.47 -7.35
CA ASP A 113 5.91 4.04 -8.26
C ASP A 113 4.87 2.94 -8.59
N PRO A 114 3.56 3.16 -8.31
CA PRO A 114 2.51 2.15 -8.49
C PRO A 114 2.28 1.76 -9.95
N PHE A 115 2.74 2.58 -10.91
CA PHE A 115 2.64 2.35 -12.35
C PHE A 115 3.97 1.85 -12.97
N SER A 116 5.00 1.60 -12.15
CA SER A 116 6.30 1.15 -12.62
C SER A 116 6.23 -0.20 -13.35
N ALA A 117 7.01 -0.30 -14.44
CA ALA A 117 7.27 -1.54 -15.17
C ALA A 117 8.54 -2.28 -14.68
N ALA A 118 9.16 -1.83 -13.59
CA ALA A 118 10.38 -2.45 -13.05
C ALA A 118 10.14 -3.90 -12.59
N ALA A 119 11.15 -4.76 -12.67
CA ALA A 119 11.02 -6.16 -12.25
C ALA A 119 10.73 -6.33 -10.75
N ARG A 120 11.19 -5.39 -9.91
CA ARG A 120 11.17 -5.43 -8.44
C ARG A 120 10.43 -4.19 -7.94
N ARG A 121 9.24 -4.38 -7.36
CA ARG A 121 8.28 -3.30 -7.06
C ARG A 121 7.72 -3.36 -5.64
N ALA A 122 7.37 -2.20 -5.09
CA ALA A 122 6.61 -2.05 -3.85
C ALA A 122 5.31 -1.30 -4.12
N ILE A 123 4.23 -1.66 -3.42
CA ILE A 123 2.97 -0.91 -3.39
C ILE A 123 2.42 -0.77 -1.97
N GLU A 124 1.79 0.36 -1.70
CA GLU A 124 0.98 0.59 -0.51
C GLU A 124 -0.43 0.02 -0.73
N VAL A 125 -0.95 -0.75 0.22
CA VAL A 125 -2.28 -1.38 0.15
C VAL A 125 -3.09 -1.15 1.43
N TYR A 126 -4.39 -1.49 1.43
CA TYR A 126 -5.22 -1.43 2.63
C TYR A 126 -6.20 -2.63 2.73
N PRO A 127 -5.91 -3.67 3.53
CA PRO A 127 -6.70 -4.90 3.63
C PRO A 127 -8.18 -4.70 3.96
N HIS A 128 -8.53 -3.72 4.80
CA HIS A 128 -9.93 -3.43 5.14
C HIS A 128 -10.76 -2.93 3.95
N ALA A 129 -10.16 -2.22 2.98
CA ALA A 129 -10.81 -1.85 1.72
C ALA A 129 -10.77 -3.01 0.71
N ALA A 130 -9.61 -3.68 0.56
CA ALA A 130 -9.45 -4.80 -0.35
C ALA A 130 -10.44 -5.95 -0.06
N THR A 131 -10.63 -6.31 1.20
CA THR A 131 -11.60 -7.36 1.61
C THR A 131 -13.05 -6.97 1.37
N VAL A 132 -13.40 -5.67 1.46
CA VAL A 132 -14.74 -5.17 1.06
C VAL A 132 -14.97 -5.37 -0.43
N ALA A 133 -14.00 -5.01 -1.29
CA ALA A 133 -14.12 -5.17 -2.73
C ALA A 133 -14.13 -6.66 -3.15
N LEU A 134 -13.16 -7.45 -2.66
CA LEU A 134 -12.98 -8.86 -3.03
C LEU A 134 -14.12 -9.77 -2.55
N PHE A 135 -14.50 -9.67 -1.27
CA PHE A 135 -15.56 -10.52 -0.70
C PHE A 135 -16.96 -9.87 -0.80
N ARG A 136 -17.05 -8.73 -1.51
CA ARG A 136 -18.26 -7.92 -1.69
C ARG A 136 -19.01 -7.62 -0.39
N LEU A 137 -18.29 -7.22 0.65
CA LEU A 137 -18.86 -7.02 1.99
C LEU A 137 -19.71 -5.75 2.04
N SER A 138 -20.87 -5.80 2.71
CA SER A 138 -21.69 -4.63 3.02
C SER A 138 -21.04 -3.70 4.07
N ARG A 139 -20.28 -4.27 5.01
CA ARG A 139 -19.40 -3.55 5.96
C ARG A 139 -18.15 -4.40 6.21
N THR A 140 -17.00 -3.77 6.49
CA THR A 140 -15.74 -4.47 6.77
C THR A 140 -15.80 -5.38 8.01
N LEU A 141 -15.01 -6.45 8.01
CA LEU A 141 -14.99 -7.45 9.08
C LEU A 141 -14.40 -6.89 10.38
N LYS A 142 -14.96 -7.25 11.54
CA LYS A 142 -14.64 -6.62 12.84
C LYS A 142 -13.60 -7.39 13.68
N TYR A 143 -12.66 -8.06 13.03
CA TYR A 143 -11.66 -8.95 13.64
C TYR A 143 -10.50 -8.23 14.37
N LYS A 144 -9.96 -7.12 13.85
CA LYS A 144 -8.89 -6.34 14.53
C LYS A 144 -9.32 -5.96 15.95
N ALA A 145 -8.46 -6.17 16.96
CA ALA A 145 -8.82 -5.99 18.37
C ALA A 145 -9.07 -4.51 18.77
N LYS A 146 -10.31 -4.16 19.18
CA LYS A 146 -10.70 -2.83 19.67
C LYS A 146 -11.51 -2.91 20.99
N PRO A 147 -11.66 -1.81 21.78
CA PRO A 147 -12.55 -1.77 22.95
C PRO A 147 -13.98 -2.22 22.62
N GLY A 148 -14.71 -2.74 23.61
CA GLY A 148 -16.06 -3.29 23.46
C GLY A 148 -16.18 -4.64 22.72
N ARG A 149 -15.21 -5.03 21.88
CA ARG A 149 -15.27 -6.32 21.15
C ARG A 149 -14.98 -7.52 22.06
N GLY A 150 -15.84 -8.54 22.07
CA GLY A 150 -15.65 -9.81 22.79
C GLY A 150 -14.77 -10.81 22.02
N VAL A 151 -14.26 -11.87 22.69
CA VAL A 151 -13.39 -12.88 22.04
C VAL A 151 -14.10 -13.59 20.89
N GLU A 152 -15.29 -14.16 21.13
CA GLU A 152 -16.03 -14.89 20.09
C GLU A 152 -16.43 -14.02 18.90
N GLY A 153 -16.67 -12.71 19.12
CA GLY A 153 -16.92 -11.76 18.03
C GLY A 153 -15.68 -11.55 17.15
N LEU A 154 -14.52 -11.28 17.77
CA LEU A 154 -13.24 -11.14 17.06
C LEU A 154 -12.87 -12.42 16.30
N LYS A 155 -13.08 -13.58 16.94
CA LYS A 155 -12.83 -14.92 16.41
C LYS A 155 -13.72 -15.26 15.22
N SER A 156 -15.03 -15.03 15.33
CA SER A 156 -15.99 -15.24 14.24
C SER A 156 -15.64 -14.38 13.02
N GLU A 157 -15.32 -13.11 13.23
CA GLU A 157 -14.92 -12.20 12.15
C GLU A 157 -13.57 -12.57 11.52
N LEU A 158 -12.62 -13.12 12.30
CA LEU A 158 -11.34 -13.59 11.78
C LEU A 158 -11.49 -14.90 11.00
N LEU A 159 -12.35 -15.82 11.44
CA LEU A 159 -12.70 -17.01 10.65
C LEU A 159 -13.40 -16.62 9.34
N ARG A 160 -14.32 -15.63 9.36
CA ARG A 160 -14.91 -15.08 8.13
C ARG A 160 -13.88 -14.48 7.16
N LEU A 161 -12.76 -13.95 7.66
CA LEU A 161 -11.64 -13.50 6.83
C LEU A 161 -10.92 -14.70 6.20
N MET A 162 -10.58 -15.71 7.01
CA MET A 162 -9.93 -16.94 6.51
C MET A 162 -10.81 -17.69 5.48
N ASP A 163 -12.12 -17.78 5.72
CA ASP A 163 -13.07 -18.39 4.78
C ASP A 163 -13.18 -17.61 3.46
N GLY A 164 -13.09 -16.27 3.53
CA GLY A 164 -13.02 -15.43 2.33
C GLY A 164 -11.72 -15.63 1.54
N ILE A 165 -10.59 -15.74 2.23
CA ILE A 165 -9.26 -16.02 1.64
C ILE A 165 -9.26 -17.42 0.99
N GLU A 166 -9.80 -18.44 1.65
CA GLU A 166 -9.88 -19.80 1.10
C GLU A 166 -10.83 -19.88 -0.11
N ALA A 167 -11.92 -19.11 -0.12
CA ALA A 167 -12.83 -19.03 -1.26
C ALA A 167 -12.21 -18.39 -2.53
N LEU A 168 -11.10 -17.64 -2.41
CA LEU A 168 -10.42 -17.04 -3.57
C LEU A 168 -9.79 -18.09 -4.49
N GLU A 169 -9.55 -19.32 -4.03
CA GLU A 169 -9.09 -20.44 -4.87
C GLU A 169 -10.03 -20.71 -6.07
N GLN A 170 -11.33 -20.46 -5.90
CA GLN A 170 -12.37 -20.72 -6.90
C GLN A 170 -12.62 -19.52 -7.84
N THR A 171 -11.68 -18.56 -7.91
CA THR A 171 -11.82 -17.35 -8.74
C THR A 171 -10.84 -17.35 -9.93
N PRO A 172 -11.07 -16.53 -10.97
CA PRO A 172 -10.14 -16.37 -12.10
C PRO A 172 -8.74 -15.82 -11.75
N THR A 173 -8.49 -15.49 -10.48
CA THR A 173 -7.15 -15.18 -9.95
C THR A 173 -6.98 -15.99 -8.67
N PRO A 174 -6.67 -17.29 -8.77
CA PRO A 174 -6.77 -18.21 -7.65
C PRO A 174 -5.71 -17.92 -6.58
N LEU A 175 -6.12 -18.07 -5.32
CA LEU A 175 -5.26 -18.04 -4.14
C LEU A 175 -5.34 -19.40 -3.42
N ARG A 176 -4.22 -20.11 -3.27
CA ARG A 176 -4.18 -21.46 -2.71
C ARG A 176 -3.39 -21.49 -1.40
N VAL A 177 -4.14 -21.39 -0.30
CA VAL A 177 -3.61 -21.37 1.08
C VAL A 177 -3.81 -22.71 1.80
N THR A 178 -4.79 -23.50 1.40
CA THR A 178 -5.25 -24.74 2.03
C THR A 178 -4.19 -25.85 2.06
N GLY A 179 -3.25 -25.86 1.10
CA GLY A 179 -2.11 -26.77 1.08
C GLY A 179 -0.93 -26.38 1.99
N HIS A 180 -0.91 -25.17 2.55
CA HIS A 180 0.23 -24.69 3.34
C HIS A 180 0.10 -25.06 4.83
N GLY A 181 1.10 -25.77 5.36
CA GLY A 181 1.08 -26.30 6.74
C GLY A 181 0.82 -25.23 7.81
N ASP A 182 1.46 -24.07 7.68
CA ASP A 182 1.32 -22.97 8.65
C ASP A 182 -0.01 -22.22 8.52
N TRP A 183 -0.64 -22.21 7.33
CA TRP A 183 -1.99 -21.66 7.19
C TRP A 183 -3.00 -22.51 7.95
N LEU A 184 -2.89 -23.84 7.82
CA LEU A 184 -3.70 -24.79 8.60
C LEU A 184 -3.42 -24.66 10.10
N THR A 185 -2.19 -24.32 10.52
CA THR A 185 -1.85 -24.04 11.91
C THR A 185 -2.48 -22.73 12.41
N LEU A 186 -2.43 -21.65 11.63
CA LEU A 186 -3.14 -20.40 11.92
C LEU A 186 -4.65 -20.63 12.06
N ARG A 187 -5.25 -21.40 11.15
CA ARG A 187 -6.70 -21.72 11.18
C ARG A 187 -7.07 -22.49 12.45
N ARG A 188 -6.29 -23.51 12.83
CA ARG A 188 -6.44 -24.23 14.11
C ARG A 188 -6.26 -23.31 15.32
N GLN A 189 -5.29 -22.40 15.31
CA GLN A 189 -5.06 -21.44 16.39
C GLN A 189 -6.26 -20.50 16.58
N VAL A 190 -6.84 -19.96 15.49
CA VAL A 190 -8.03 -19.10 15.56
C VAL A 190 -9.25 -19.89 16.04
N GLN A 191 -9.45 -21.12 15.56
CA GLN A 191 -10.54 -22.02 16.02
C GLN A 191 -10.43 -22.33 17.53
N ALA A 192 -9.21 -22.61 18.02
CA ALA A 192 -8.94 -22.93 19.42
C ALA A 192 -8.79 -21.69 20.33
N ALA A 193 -8.78 -20.48 19.78
CA ALA A 193 -8.54 -19.25 20.55
C ALA A 193 -9.62 -19.04 21.62
N GLY A 194 -9.17 -18.85 22.87
CA GLY A 194 -10.00 -18.48 24.02
C GLY A 194 -9.71 -17.07 24.56
N ARG A 195 -8.67 -16.38 24.07
CA ARG A 195 -8.28 -15.03 24.52
C ARG A 195 -7.93 -14.13 23.33
N LYS A 196 -8.10 -12.82 23.52
CA LYS A 196 -7.75 -11.79 22.51
C LYS A 196 -6.28 -11.82 22.07
N CYS A 197 -5.37 -12.24 22.95
CA CYS A 197 -3.95 -12.36 22.65
C CYS A 197 -3.60 -13.60 21.80
N ASP A 198 -4.48 -14.61 21.75
CA ASP A 198 -4.31 -15.79 20.89
C ASP A 198 -4.74 -15.47 19.46
N LEU A 199 -5.81 -14.66 19.31
CA LEU A 199 -6.26 -14.11 18.03
C LEU A 199 -5.24 -13.12 17.43
N ARG A 200 -4.75 -12.15 18.23
CA ARG A 200 -3.77 -11.14 17.75
C ARG A 200 -2.49 -11.77 17.18
N ARG A 201 -2.09 -12.96 17.64
CA ARG A 201 -0.91 -13.68 17.12
C ARG A 201 -1.12 -14.25 15.70
N ALA A 202 -2.37 -14.41 15.26
CA ALA A 202 -2.73 -14.87 13.92
C ALA A 202 -3.26 -13.74 13.02
N GLU A 203 -3.75 -12.65 13.62
CA GLU A 203 -4.28 -11.44 12.98
C GLU A 203 -3.35 -10.91 11.87
N ASP A 204 -2.14 -10.45 12.22
CA ASP A 204 -1.23 -9.81 11.27
C ASP A 204 -0.74 -10.77 10.14
N PRO A 205 -0.38 -12.05 10.41
CA PRO A 205 -0.09 -13.03 9.36
C PRO A 205 -1.23 -13.28 8.36
N ILE A 206 -2.49 -13.20 8.80
CA ILE A 206 -3.66 -13.40 7.93
C ILE A 206 -3.89 -12.16 7.05
N ASP A 207 -3.74 -10.95 7.59
CA ASP A 207 -3.79 -9.72 6.79
C ASP A 207 -2.61 -9.62 5.80
N ALA A 208 -1.43 -10.15 6.15
CA ALA A 208 -0.31 -10.24 5.23
C ALA A 208 -0.62 -11.13 4.01
N VAL A 209 -1.40 -12.20 4.16
CA VAL A 209 -1.90 -13.00 3.02
C VAL A 209 -2.84 -12.17 2.14
N VAL A 210 -3.69 -11.31 2.71
CA VAL A 210 -4.51 -10.36 1.94
C VAL A 210 -3.61 -9.39 1.15
N CYS A 211 -2.58 -8.84 1.78
CA CYS A 211 -1.62 -7.94 1.12
C CYS A 211 -0.94 -8.63 -0.07
N ALA A 212 -0.43 -9.85 0.14
CA ALA A 212 0.24 -10.64 -0.89
C ALA A 212 -0.69 -10.96 -2.06
N TYR A 213 -1.97 -11.23 -1.77
CA TYR A 213 -2.99 -11.42 -2.79
C TYR A 213 -3.31 -10.13 -3.56
N VAL A 214 -3.33 -8.96 -2.92
CA VAL A 214 -3.48 -7.68 -3.64
C VAL A 214 -2.30 -7.43 -4.59
N ALA A 215 -1.07 -7.80 -4.22
CA ALA A 215 0.08 -7.74 -5.14
C ALA A 215 -0.08 -8.68 -6.35
N LEU A 216 -0.53 -9.93 -6.14
CA LEU A 216 -0.82 -10.89 -7.21
C LEU A 216 -1.95 -10.40 -8.14
N TYR A 217 -3.05 -9.91 -7.53
CA TYR A 217 -4.21 -9.41 -8.25
C TYR A 217 -3.89 -8.15 -9.05
N ALA A 218 -3.06 -7.25 -8.53
CA ALA A 218 -2.60 -6.05 -9.23
C ALA A 218 -1.66 -6.34 -10.41
N GLU A 219 -1.09 -7.54 -10.50
CA GLU A 219 -0.31 -7.98 -11.65
C GLU A 219 -1.18 -8.71 -12.68
N ARG A 220 -2.08 -9.60 -12.23
CA ARG A 220 -2.93 -10.44 -13.09
C ARG A 220 -4.21 -9.75 -13.60
N ARG A 221 -4.73 -8.75 -12.88
CA ARG A 221 -5.96 -8.01 -13.17
C ARG A 221 -5.76 -6.49 -12.97
N PRO A 222 -4.84 -5.83 -13.70
CA PRO A 222 -4.53 -4.40 -13.52
C PRO A 222 -5.73 -3.48 -13.79
N SER A 223 -6.68 -3.88 -14.65
CA SER A 223 -7.96 -3.17 -14.86
C SER A 223 -8.98 -3.33 -13.73
N GLY A 224 -8.73 -4.26 -12.79
CA GLY A 224 -9.51 -4.47 -11.57
C GLY A 224 -8.94 -3.76 -10.34
N ILE A 225 -7.95 -2.88 -10.51
CA ILE A 225 -7.32 -2.10 -9.44
C ILE A 225 -7.73 -0.63 -9.51
N THR A 226 -7.94 -0.02 -8.34
CA THR A 226 -7.96 1.43 -8.16
C THR A 226 -6.73 1.87 -7.38
N VAL A 227 -6.03 2.89 -7.89
CA VAL A 227 -4.98 3.61 -7.17
C VAL A 227 -5.57 4.93 -6.70
N TYR A 228 -5.62 5.14 -5.39
CA TYR A 228 -6.13 6.36 -4.77
C TYR A 228 -4.96 7.26 -4.39
N GLY A 229 -4.81 8.43 -5.03
CA GLY A 229 -3.66 9.33 -4.82
C GLY A 229 -2.60 9.19 -5.91
N ASP A 230 -1.38 9.62 -5.62
CA ASP A 230 -0.26 9.68 -6.58
C ASP A 230 1.09 9.43 -5.87
N PHE A 231 2.18 9.26 -6.63
CA PHE A 231 3.48 8.93 -6.04
C PHE A 231 4.15 10.11 -5.28
N ALA A 232 3.80 11.36 -5.57
CA ALA A 232 4.39 12.54 -4.92
C ALA A 232 3.69 12.90 -3.59
N THR A 233 2.38 12.66 -3.48
CA THR A 233 1.58 12.94 -2.26
C THR A 233 1.23 11.70 -1.44
N GLY A 234 1.50 10.50 -1.98
CA GLY A 234 1.14 9.22 -1.42
C GLY A 234 -0.11 8.64 -2.06
N TYR A 235 -0.17 7.30 -2.10
CA TYR A 235 -1.21 6.54 -2.78
C TYR A 235 -1.61 5.28 -2.00
N ILE A 236 -2.80 4.75 -2.25
CA ILE A 236 -3.24 3.44 -1.73
C ILE A 236 -3.79 2.61 -2.89
N VAL A 237 -3.31 1.37 -3.02
CA VAL A 237 -3.75 0.39 -4.03
C VAL A 237 -4.77 -0.59 -3.43
N THR A 238 -5.90 -0.77 -4.09
CA THR A 238 -6.91 -1.77 -3.73
C THR A 238 -7.57 -2.33 -4.99
N PRO A 239 -8.07 -3.58 -4.96
CA PRO A 239 -9.10 -4.03 -5.89
C PRO A 239 -10.25 -3.01 -5.94
N THR A 240 -10.69 -2.68 -7.15
CA THR A 240 -11.72 -1.69 -7.43
C THR A 240 -13.04 -2.08 -6.78
N LEU A 241 -13.65 -1.14 -6.04
CA LEU A 241 -14.98 -1.31 -5.47
C LEU A 241 -16.00 -1.58 -6.58
N PRO A 242 -16.70 -2.73 -6.61
CA PRO A 242 -17.66 -3.03 -7.66
C PRO A 242 -18.83 -2.04 -7.65
N ALA A 243 -19.09 -1.32 -8.75
CA ALA A 243 -20.07 -0.23 -8.79
C ALA A 243 -21.53 -0.64 -8.44
N ALA A 244 -21.86 -1.93 -8.52
CA ALA A 244 -23.16 -2.48 -8.11
C ALA A 244 -23.26 -2.82 -6.61
N LEU A 245 -22.13 -2.82 -5.88
CA LEU A 245 -22.08 -3.10 -4.45
C LEU A 245 -22.50 -1.85 -3.66
N HIS A 246 -23.63 -1.94 -2.97
CA HIS A 246 -24.14 -0.85 -2.12
C HIS A 246 -24.20 -1.35 -0.66
N PRO A 247 -23.70 -0.60 0.32
CA PRO A 247 -23.47 -1.12 1.67
C PRO A 247 -24.77 -1.48 2.42
N ASP A 248 -25.88 -0.82 2.08
CA ASP A 248 -27.19 -1.06 2.69
C ASP A 248 -28.08 -2.02 1.87
N ARG A 249 -27.56 -2.58 0.78
CA ARG A 249 -28.28 -3.57 -0.06
C ARG A 249 -27.76 -4.98 0.29
N PRO A 250 -28.57 -5.87 0.89
CA PRO A 250 -28.12 -7.23 1.19
C PRO A 250 -27.82 -8.00 -0.09
N LEU A 251 -26.68 -8.69 -0.14
CA LEU A 251 -26.37 -9.61 -1.23
C LEU A 251 -27.36 -10.79 -1.23
N VAL A 252 -28.07 -10.96 -2.33
CA VAL A 252 -29.03 -12.05 -2.53
C VAL A 252 -28.26 -13.32 -2.96
N ASP A 253 -28.11 -14.26 -2.02
CA ASP A 253 -27.37 -15.53 -2.12
C ASP A 253 -25.91 -15.44 -2.62
N ARG A 254 -24.96 -15.77 -1.72
CA ARG A 254 -23.52 -15.68 -1.99
C ARG A 254 -23.03 -16.65 -3.07
N ARG A 255 -23.82 -17.66 -3.47
CA ARG A 255 -23.37 -18.77 -4.34
C ARG A 255 -23.45 -18.54 -5.84
N LYS A 256 -24.00 -17.42 -6.33
CA LYS A 256 -24.19 -17.19 -7.78
C LYS A 256 -23.39 -16.05 -8.40
N HIS A 257 -22.84 -15.14 -7.60
CA HIS A 257 -22.40 -13.84 -8.11
C HIS A 257 -20.89 -13.71 -8.34
N LEU A 258 -20.09 -14.79 -8.23
CA LEU A 258 -18.67 -14.73 -8.59
C LEU A 258 -18.46 -14.58 -10.10
N ASP A 259 -19.34 -15.16 -10.91
CA ASP A 259 -19.15 -15.25 -12.38
C ASP A 259 -19.66 -14.02 -13.15
N GLU A 260 -20.73 -13.37 -12.70
CA GLU A 260 -21.56 -12.48 -13.53
C GLU A 260 -20.93 -11.13 -13.94
N ILE A 261 -19.74 -10.76 -13.46
CA ILE A 261 -19.14 -9.44 -13.75
C ILE A 261 -18.22 -9.44 -14.98
N ASP A 262 -17.54 -10.54 -15.32
CA ASP A 262 -16.62 -10.62 -16.48
C ASP A 262 -17.34 -10.65 -17.85
N HIS A 263 -18.67 -10.46 -17.87
CA HIS A 263 -19.49 -10.38 -19.08
C HIS A 263 -20.25 -9.04 -19.25
N GLY A 264 -20.28 -8.18 -18.23
CA GLY A 264 -21.01 -6.91 -18.28
C GLY A 264 -20.29 -5.76 -19.00
N CYS A 265 -18.95 -5.77 -19.04
CA CYS A 265 -18.16 -4.56 -19.31
C CYS A 265 -17.98 -4.19 -20.81
N GLN A 266 -18.69 -4.85 -21.74
CA GLN A 266 -18.54 -4.58 -23.19
C GLN A 266 -19.46 -3.47 -23.75
N ARG A 267 -20.32 -2.85 -22.93
CA ARG A 267 -21.17 -1.71 -23.37
C ARG A 267 -21.22 -0.62 -22.30
N GLY A 268 -20.73 0.58 -22.62
CA GLY A 268 -20.85 1.76 -21.74
C GLY A 268 -19.55 2.39 -21.23
N ALA A 269 -18.40 2.16 -21.88
CA ALA A 269 -17.15 2.85 -21.54
C ALA A 269 -17.20 4.35 -21.92
N ALA A 270 -17.82 5.17 -21.06
CA ALA A 270 -17.76 6.63 -21.14
C ALA A 270 -16.32 7.08 -20.93
N ARG A 271 -15.73 7.73 -21.94
CA ARG A 271 -14.32 8.14 -21.93
C ARG A 271 -14.09 9.27 -20.90
N VAL A 272 -13.42 8.96 -19.80
CA VAL A 272 -12.59 9.96 -19.11
C VAL A 272 -11.35 10.15 -19.97
N ALA A 273 -11.09 11.38 -20.42
CA ALA A 273 -9.92 11.67 -21.24
C ALA A 273 -8.63 11.59 -20.40
N PRO A 274 -7.55 10.96 -20.89
CA PRO A 274 -6.24 11.07 -20.25
C PRO A 274 -5.75 12.52 -20.37
N LEU A 275 -5.26 13.12 -19.29
CA LEU A 275 -4.41 14.30 -19.42
C LEU A 275 -3.08 13.87 -20.02
N ASP A 276 -2.77 14.40 -21.20
CA ASP A 276 -1.45 14.26 -21.77
C ASP A 276 -0.43 15.09 -20.97
N GLN A 277 0.69 14.47 -20.58
CA GLN A 277 1.83 15.13 -19.94
C GLN A 277 3.11 14.91 -20.75
N ARG A 278 3.01 14.88 -22.09
CA ARG A 278 4.17 14.82 -22.99
C ARG A 278 4.43 16.12 -23.73
N GLY A 279 5.04 17.05 -22.98
CA GLY A 279 5.98 18.03 -23.52
C GLY A 279 5.51 19.47 -23.61
N ASP A 280 6.30 20.35 -23.02
CA ASP A 280 6.91 21.43 -23.81
C ASP A 280 8.26 21.87 -23.20
N HIS A 281 9.33 21.09 -23.46
CA HIS A 281 10.70 21.57 -23.25
C HIS A 281 11.14 22.39 -24.47
N ARG A 282 10.74 23.66 -24.52
CA ARG A 282 11.28 24.62 -25.50
C ARG A 282 12.41 25.43 -24.89
N THR A 283 13.60 25.17 -25.38
CA THR A 283 14.71 26.13 -25.40
C THR A 283 14.24 27.45 -26.03
N VAL A 284 14.61 28.57 -25.41
CA VAL A 284 14.47 29.92 -25.99
C VAL A 284 15.86 30.55 -25.97
N ASP A 285 16.42 30.82 -27.14
CA ASP A 285 17.67 31.58 -27.29
C ASP A 285 17.61 32.40 -28.61
N ARG A 286 17.81 33.72 -28.49
CA ARG A 286 18.03 34.73 -29.55
C ARG A 286 16.90 34.98 -30.58
N ALA A 287 16.77 36.18 -31.16
CA ALA A 287 17.25 37.52 -30.77
C ALA A 287 16.57 38.61 -31.62
N ASP A 288 16.47 39.83 -31.07
CA ASP A 288 16.77 41.11 -31.74
C ASP A 288 16.92 42.18 -30.63
N GLN A 289 18.05 42.88 -30.51
CA GLN A 289 18.46 44.06 -31.30
C GLN A 289 17.54 45.27 -31.17
N GLY A 290 17.97 46.21 -30.33
CA GLY A 290 17.42 47.55 -30.19
C GLY A 290 18.47 48.41 -29.50
N ALA A 291 19.25 49.17 -30.28
CA ALA A 291 20.42 49.87 -29.76
C ALA A 291 20.03 51.21 -29.10
N HIS A 292 20.66 51.51 -27.96
CA HIS A 292 21.05 52.88 -27.64
C HIS A 292 22.41 52.90 -26.95
N GLN A 293 23.23 53.84 -27.39
CA GLN A 293 24.64 54.05 -27.03
C GLN A 293 24.70 55.37 -26.25
N PHE A 294 25.44 55.43 -25.14
CA PHE A 294 26.19 56.63 -24.72
C PHE A 294 27.17 56.33 -23.56
N ASP A 295 28.44 56.31 -23.94
CA ASP A 295 29.67 56.77 -23.27
C ASP A 295 29.97 56.52 -21.78
N ALA A 296 31.26 56.23 -21.56
CA ALA A 296 31.87 56.01 -20.26
C ALA A 296 32.37 57.32 -19.62
N HIS A 297 32.57 57.31 -18.30
CA HIS A 297 33.72 57.96 -17.68
C HIS A 297 34.08 57.32 -16.32
N GLY A 298 35.32 56.83 -16.19
CA GLY A 298 36.01 56.77 -14.90
C GLY A 298 36.67 58.13 -14.59
N PRO A 299 37.17 58.34 -13.36
CA PRO A 299 38.52 57.84 -13.07
C PRO A 299 38.74 57.29 -11.64
N ALA A 300 39.99 56.93 -11.36
CA ALA A 300 40.43 56.15 -10.20
C ALA A 300 40.68 56.95 -8.90
N GLY A 301 40.77 56.20 -7.79
CA GLY A 301 41.39 56.63 -6.53
C GLY A 301 40.96 55.75 -5.33
N SER A 302 41.79 55.36 -4.36
CA SER A 302 43.23 54.97 -4.32
C SER A 302 43.62 54.77 -2.84
N LEU A 303 43.90 53.54 -2.40
CA LEU A 303 44.43 53.19 -1.05
C LEU A 303 43.44 53.54 0.10
N ASP A 304 43.44 52.92 1.29
CA ASP A 304 44.31 51.93 1.96
C ASP A 304 43.40 51.12 2.96
N ARG A 305 43.78 50.21 3.88
CA ARG A 305 45.04 49.71 4.46
C ARG A 305 44.86 48.26 4.97
N LEU A 306 45.90 47.69 5.57
CA LEU A 306 46.00 46.41 6.29
C LEU A 306 44.94 46.26 7.42
N GLY A 307 44.67 45.06 7.96
CA GLY A 307 45.43 43.80 7.85
C GLY A 307 44.70 42.53 8.30
N ASN A 308 45.44 41.43 8.45
CA ASN A 308 44.91 40.06 8.37
C ASN A 308 45.44 39.15 9.52
N ARG A 309 44.53 38.39 10.15
CA ARG A 309 44.73 37.08 10.83
C ARG A 309 45.66 36.90 12.04
N LEU A 310 45.12 36.15 13.03
CA LEU A 310 45.81 35.23 13.98
C LEU A 310 46.76 35.90 15.01
N GLY A 311 47.05 35.30 16.18
CA GLY A 311 46.47 34.11 16.83
C GLY A 311 47.36 33.55 17.95
N THR A 312 46.81 32.64 18.78
CA THR A 312 47.48 31.76 19.78
C THR A 312 48.09 32.33 21.08
N LEU A 313 47.83 31.57 22.17
CA LEU A 313 48.64 31.34 23.38
C LEU A 313 48.86 32.47 24.42
N ALA A 314 47.97 32.49 25.42
CA ALA A 314 48.30 32.26 26.83
C ALA A 314 47.10 31.60 27.54
#